data_AF-A0A3D0C751-F1
#
_entry.id   AF-A0A3D0C751-F1
#
_cell.length_a   1.000
_cell.length_b   1.000
_cell.length_c   1.000
_cell.angle_alpha   90.00
_cell.angle_beta   90.00
_cell.angle_gamma   90.00
#
_symmetry.space_group_name_H-M   'P 1'
#
loop_
_entity.id
_entity.type
_entity.pdbx_description
1 polymer ?
#
loop_
_entity_poly.entity_id
_entity_poly.type
_entity_poly.pdbx_seq_one_letter_code
_entity_poly.pdbx_strand_id
1 'polypeptide(L)'
;MLLRVLFILFCLILCAPSAQAAACLDVFPSGWRENTPANEQLINFPSNFSGATLTDGTTLPRGDNLYNNSNLGNKGEVYVSGLSGSETTARLFFRSSVSWQNVKINENGDPEDLIIVIDGGLQITGGSTVINAIIYVKGTTSVNGNSTINGAAATVGSSDLFNVNYDESYITNADFNGMCNNTPVIPAQVLANYRFDECSYTGINGDVIDQMGNYSGQSFGNVNTNTDGQIERFTDISNADHHIETSVPVPTNFSVSTWFKKPTSTSGNPAFVLGAMQGGGDLLYIDRDDDWKWGVYNNSGSTSGDYSFNDLDNNWHHLTLVYSAGQTQLYIDGGLQETLARAPSGTLKYIGTSFDQINDVDPQGFRAPLDEFLVYDEALTAANISVIYNNQLAKKNYDGTGRDAVDCDLIELVAGRVTLNNTADDPSFTHVCFDEPFSVVPVVFSLPTTESNVDRLTLRIRNVTVNGFDITQVESRVNRQSPVPEGNPRQTIDFLAIVEGDYDLDGGAKMRVSTLETKTFQGRQFSGNSRGWDTISTADLGFSQSPAIISSIQTMNNEPNNNHSSGPFP
;
A
#
# COMPACT_ATOMS: atom_id res chain seq x y z
N MET A 1 12.51 52.96 4.13
CA MET A 1 13.83 52.30 4.23
C MET A 1 13.65 50.88 3.71
N LEU A 2 13.96 50.69 2.43
CA LEU A 2 14.96 49.73 1.92
C LEU A 2 14.59 48.26 2.19
N LEU A 3 14.02 47.53 1.23
CA LEU A 3 14.65 46.86 0.07
C LEU A 3 15.14 45.43 0.42
N ARG A 4 14.69 44.46 -0.39
CA ARG A 4 15.18 43.06 -0.57
C ARG A 4 14.65 42.06 0.47
N VAL A 5 14.21 40.85 0.13
CA VAL A 5 14.70 39.93 -0.91
C VAL A 5 13.54 39.10 -1.50
N LEU A 6 13.47 39.10 -2.83
CA LEU A 6 12.79 38.13 -3.66
C LEU A 6 13.66 36.86 -3.65
N PHE A 7 13.25 35.77 -2.99
CA PHE A 7 13.92 34.47 -3.13
C PHE A 7 13.15 33.62 -4.13
N ILE A 8 13.74 33.57 -5.33
CA ILE A 8 13.52 32.56 -6.36
C ILE A 8 13.75 31.20 -5.69
N LEU A 9 12.72 30.38 -5.55
CA LEU A 9 12.88 28.97 -5.24
C LEU A 9 13.37 28.29 -6.53
N PHE A 10 14.68 28.32 -6.69
CA PHE A 10 15.42 27.60 -7.71
C PHE A 10 15.20 26.10 -7.46
N CYS A 11 14.84 25.38 -8.52
CA CYS A 11 14.81 23.93 -8.56
C CYS A 11 16.08 23.34 -7.93
N LEU A 12 15.93 22.73 -6.76
CA LEU A 12 16.80 21.67 -6.27
C LEU A 12 15.97 20.39 -6.33
N ILE A 13 15.71 19.94 -7.57
CA ILE A 13 15.55 18.51 -7.83
C ILE A 13 16.91 17.93 -7.47
N LEU A 14 17.02 17.41 -6.26
CA LEU A 14 18.04 16.41 -5.95
C LEU A 14 17.74 15.26 -6.92
N CYS A 15 18.45 15.23 -8.04
CA CYS A 15 18.62 14.03 -8.82
C CYS A 15 19.31 13.01 -7.92
N ALA A 16 18.51 12.27 -7.15
CA ALA A 16 18.83 10.87 -6.99
C ALA A 16 19.04 10.32 -8.41
N PRO A 17 20.11 9.56 -8.67
CA PRO A 17 20.16 8.82 -9.92
C PRO A 17 18.98 7.85 -9.87
N SER A 18 17.86 8.24 -10.48
CA SER A 18 16.97 7.22 -11.01
C SER A 18 17.85 6.41 -11.94
N ALA A 19 18.02 5.12 -11.62
CA ALA A 19 18.64 4.19 -12.53
C ALA A 19 17.72 4.14 -13.77
N GLN A 20 17.97 5.02 -14.73
CA GLN A 20 17.24 5.04 -15.98
C GLN A 20 17.65 3.79 -16.74
N ALA A 21 16.68 3.01 -17.23
CA ALA A 21 16.98 1.91 -18.12
C ALA A 21 17.64 2.46 -19.38
N ALA A 22 18.68 1.79 -19.88
CA ALA A 22 19.23 2.09 -21.19
C ALA A 22 18.23 1.75 -22.30
N ALA A 23 18.37 2.38 -23.47
CA ALA A 23 17.69 1.86 -24.65
C ALA A 23 18.21 0.44 -24.95
N CYS A 24 17.37 -0.46 -25.46
CA CYS A 24 17.80 -1.81 -25.81
C CYS A 24 18.97 -1.79 -26.81
N LEU A 25 18.99 -0.79 -27.70
CA LEU A 25 20.10 -0.56 -28.62
C LEU A 25 21.37 -0.06 -27.93
N ASP A 26 21.29 0.58 -26.75
CA ASP A 26 22.47 0.94 -25.96
C ASP A 26 23.05 -0.29 -25.24
N VAL A 27 22.18 -1.24 -24.85
CA VAL A 27 22.60 -2.53 -24.30
C VAL A 27 23.24 -3.41 -25.39
N PHE A 28 22.61 -3.45 -26.57
CA PHE A 28 23.01 -4.25 -27.73
C PHE A 28 23.33 -3.39 -28.98
N PRO A 29 24.42 -2.60 -28.94
CA PRO A 29 24.75 -1.65 -30.01
C PRO A 29 25.37 -2.32 -31.25
N SER A 30 25.73 -3.59 -31.15
CA SER A 30 26.31 -4.40 -32.22
C SER A 30 26.17 -5.88 -31.87
N GLY A 31 26.70 -6.77 -32.70
CA GLY A 31 26.60 -8.21 -32.47
C GLY A 31 27.21 -8.68 -31.15
N TRP A 32 28.26 -8.05 -30.66
CA TRP A 32 28.90 -8.45 -29.41
C TRP A 32 29.38 -7.24 -28.60
N ARG A 33 29.13 -7.31 -27.29
CA ARG A 33 29.58 -6.36 -26.29
C ARG A 33 30.05 -7.07 -25.02
N GLU A 34 31.19 -6.65 -24.49
CA GLU A 34 31.69 -7.04 -23.17
C GLU A 34 31.81 -5.84 -22.23
N ASN A 35 31.94 -6.10 -20.93
CA ASN A 35 32.08 -5.08 -19.89
C ASN A 35 30.96 -4.02 -19.94
N THR A 36 29.71 -4.45 -20.14
CA THR A 36 28.54 -3.57 -20.24
C THR A 36 28.44 -2.60 -19.04
N PRO A 37 28.54 -1.28 -19.23
CA PRO A 37 28.46 -0.26 -18.18
C PRO A 37 27.14 -0.30 -17.42
N ALA A 38 27.15 0.03 -16.13
CA ALA A 38 25.97 -0.07 -15.25
C ALA A 38 24.73 0.71 -15.76
N ASN A 39 24.94 1.84 -16.43
CA ASN A 39 23.86 2.65 -17.02
C ASN A 39 23.32 2.08 -18.35
N GLU A 40 23.94 1.01 -18.86
CA GLU A 40 23.61 0.34 -20.12
C GLU A 40 23.37 -1.16 -19.94
N GLN A 41 22.99 -1.55 -18.73
CA GLN A 41 22.59 -2.92 -18.39
C GLN A 41 21.08 -3.08 -18.52
N LEU A 42 20.64 -4.31 -18.82
CA LEU A 42 19.23 -4.66 -18.64
C LEU A 42 18.86 -4.54 -17.15
N ILE A 43 17.64 -4.09 -16.90
CA ILE A 43 17.05 -3.97 -15.56
C ILE A 43 15.69 -4.69 -15.53
N ASN A 44 14.93 -4.55 -14.43
CA ASN A 44 13.55 -5.06 -14.31
C ASN A 44 13.39 -6.56 -14.64
N PHE A 45 14.40 -7.36 -14.32
CA PHE A 45 14.31 -8.81 -14.49
C PHE A 45 13.22 -9.38 -13.58
N PRO A 46 12.45 -10.39 -14.03
CA PRO A 46 11.54 -11.12 -13.16
C PRO A 46 12.32 -11.84 -12.05
N SER A 47 11.71 -11.95 -10.87
CA SER A 47 12.23 -12.78 -9.79
C SER A 47 12.29 -14.24 -10.25
N ASN A 48 13.45 -14.87 -10.17
CA ASN A 48 13.64 -16.27 -10.53
C ASN A 48 13.99 -17.08 -9.28
N PHE A 49 13.01 -17.82 -8.75
CA PHE A 49 13.19 -18.77 -7.64
C PHE A 49 13.16 -20.24 -8.10
N SER A 50 13.04 -20.48 -9.40
CA SER A 50 12.88 -21.81 -9.98
C SER A 50 14.02 -22.75 -9.59
N GLY A 51 13.68 -23.97 -9.21
CA GLY A 51 14.60 -25.10 -9.05
C GLY A 51 14.76 -25.94 -10.31
N ALA A 52 14.02 -25.61 -11.39
CA ALA A 52 13.96 -26.42 -12.61
C ALA A 52 15.25 -26.36 -13.43
N THR A 53 15.51 -27.43 -14.18
CA THR A 53 16.64 -27.56 -15.10
C THR A 53 16.12 -27.63 -16.53
N LEU A 54 16.66 -26.80 -17.44
CA LEU A 54 16.31 -26.88 -18.85
C LEU A 54 16.88 -28.16 -19.48
N THR A 55 16.03 -28.95 -20.14
CA THR A 55 16.40 -30.25 -20.75
C THR A 55 16.24 -30.25 -22.27
N ASP A 56 16.90 -31.22 -22.92
CA ASP A 56 16.84 -31.42 -24.37
C ASP A 56 15.40 -31.59 -24.87
N GLY A 57 15.07 -30.94 -25.99
CA GLY A 57 13.77 -31.00 -26.65
C GLY A 57 12.72 -30.05 -26.09
N THR A 58 13.07 -29.20 -25.11
CA THR A 58 12.12 -28.24 -24.53
C THR A 58 11.61 -27.25 -25.58
N THR A 59 10.29 -27.04 -25.61
CA THR A 59 9.67 -25.96 -26.38
C THR A 59 9.24 -24.86 -25.40
N LEU A 60 9.85 -23.69 -25.52
CA LEU A 60 9.61 -22.54 -24.67
C LEU A 60 8.32 -21.84 -25.10
N PRO A 61 7.30 -21.69 -24.23
CA PRO A 61 6.20 -20.77 -24.49
C PRO A 61 6.70 -19.32 -24.66
N ARG A 62 5.92 -18.49 -25.36
CA ARG A 62 6.11 -17.03 -25.36
C ARG A 62 5.95 -16.48 -23.94
N GLY A 63 6.67 -15.42 -23.61
CA GLY A 63 6.73 -14.89 -22.24
C GLY A 63 7.95 -15.38 -21.44
N ASP A 64 7.88 -15.21 -20.12
CA ASP A 64 9.00 -15.53 -19.21
C ASP A 64 9.11 -17.03 -18.92
N ASN A 65 10.33 -17.56 -19.01
CA ASN A 65 10.67 -18.96 -18.80
C ASN A 65 11.80 -19.05 -17.76
N LEU A 66 11.49 -19.51 -16.55
CA LEU A 66 12.38 -19.42 -15.39
C LEU A 66 13.05 -20.76 -15.04
N TYR A 67 14.38 -20.83 -15.12
CA TYR A 67 15.16 -22.02 -14.77
C TYR A 67 16.30 -21.70 -13.80
N ASN A 68 16.68 -22.69 -12.98
CA ASN A 68 17.88 -22.63 -12.16
C ASN A 68 19.14 -22.75 -13.03
N ASN A 69 19.19 -23.78 -13.88
CA ASN A 69 20.34 -24.14 -14.70
C ASN A 69 19.90 -24.83 -16.00
N SER A 70 20.89 -25.24 -16.81
CA SER A 70 20.70 -25.96 -18.06
C SER A 70 21.45 -27.29 -18.04
N ASN A 71 20.80 -28.36 -18.49
CA ASN A 71 21.38 -29.68 -18.70
C ASN A 71 21.11 -30.15 -20.14
N LEU A 72 21.54 -29.32 -21.10
CA LEU A 72 21.50 -29.69 -22.51
C LEU A 72 22.67 -30.62 -22.84
N GLY A 73 22.37 -31.76 -23.47
CA GLY A 73 23.37 -32.70 -23.92
C GLY A 73 24.24 -32.13 -25.06
N ASN A 74 25.25 -32.89 -25.48
CA ASN A 74 25.95 -32.57 -26.72
C ASN A 74 24.96 -32.67 -27.89
N LYS A 75 24.78 -31.57 -28.63
CA LYS A 75 23.71 -31.40 -29.64
C LYS A 75 22.29 -31.33 -29.08
N GLY A 76 22.14 -30.92 -27.82
CA GLY A 76 20.84 -30.63 -27.23
C GLY A 76 20.09 -29.55 -28.01
N GLU A 77 18.76 -29.69 -28.06
CA GLU A 77 17.88 -28.83 -28.85
C GLU A 77 16.88 -28.10 -27.97
N VAL A 78 16.61 -26.84 -28.27
CA VAL A 78 15.58 -26.02 -27.62
C VAL A 78 14.81 -25.27 -28.69
N TYR A 79 13.50 -25.25 -28.57
CA TYR A 79 12.57 -24.66 -29.52
C TYR A 79 11.79 -23.51 -28.88
N VAL A 80 11.28 -22.57 -29.69
CA VAL A 80 10.32 -21.56 -29.25
C VAL A 80 8.95 -21.91 -29.82
N SER A 81 7.90 -21.77 -29.01
CA SER A 81 6.53 -22.04 -29.44
C SER A 81 6.08 -21.06 -30.52
N GLY A 82 5.06 -21.44 -31.28
CA GLY A 82 4.34 -20.49 -32.14
C GLY A 82 3.76 -19.31 -31.34
N LEU A 83 3.42 -18.24 -32.04
CA LEU A 83 2.78 -17.06 -31.44
C LEU A 83 1.43 -17.45 -30.82
N SER A 84 1.24 -17.07 -29.56
CA SER A 84 0.00 -17.27 -28.80
C SER A 84 -0.20 -16.10 -27.83
N GLY A 85 -1.36 -15.45 -27.89
CA GLY A 85 -1.64 -14.28 -27.03
C GLY A 85 -0.97 -12.99 -27.54
N SER A 86 -0.66 -12.07 -26.62
CA SER A 86 -0.03 -10.78 -26.90
C SER A 86 1.51 -10.83 -26.92
N GLU A 87 2.09 -11.87 -26.34
CA GLU A 87 3.54 -12.05 -26.20
C GLU A 87 4.17 -12.54 -27.51
N THR A 88 5.15 -11.80 -28.02
CA THR A 88 5.83 -12.13 -29.28
C THR A 88 7.22 -12.70 -29.08
N THR A 89 7.78 -12.67 -27.86
CA THR A 89 9.14 -13.14 -27.58
C THR A 89 9.13 -14.08 -26.38
N ALA A 90 9.86 -15.20 -26.46
CA ALA A 90 10.18 -16.02 -25.30
C ALA A 90 11.41 -15.44 -24.58
N ARG A 91 11.36 -15.35 -23.26
CA ARG A 91 12.43 -14.80 -22.41
C ARG A 91 12.90 -15.86 -21.45
N LEU A 92 14.06 -16.45 -21.72
CA LEU A 92 14.63 -17.58 -21.00
C LEU A 92 15.62 -17.08 -19.93
N PHE A 93 15.32 -17.30 -18.65
CA PHE A 93 16.14 -16.86 -17.53
C PHE A 93 16.83 -18.03 -16.83
N PHE A 94 18.13 -17.91 -16.58
CA PHE A 94 18.92 -18.84 -15.76
C PHE A 94 19.49 -18.15 -14.53
N ARG A 95 19.32 -18.76 -13.35
CA ARG A 95 19.91 -18.27 -12.09
C ARG A 95 21.40 -18.59 -11.94
N SER A 96 21.90 -19.55 -12.69
CA SER A 96 23.28 -20.04 -12.57
C SER A 96 23.99 -20.07 -13.91
N SER A 97 25.30 -20.29 -13.88
CA SER A 97 26.12 -20.43 -15.08
C SER A 97 25.66 -21.62 -15.94
N VAL A 98 25.72 -21.46 -17.26
CA VAL A 98 25.37 -22.50 -18.24
C VAL A 98 26.56 -22.87 -19.11
N SER A 99 26.67 -24.15 -19.45
CA SER A 99 27.70 -24.69 -20.32
C SER A 99 27.06 -25.52 -21.42
N TRP A 100 27.33 -25.18 -22.67
CA TRP A 100 26.69 -25.77 -23.84
C TRP A 100 27.72 -26.32 -24.82
N GLN A 101 27.41 -27.47 -25.41
CA GLN A 101 28.26 -28.12 -26.39
C GLN A 101 27.47 -28.50 -27.65
N ASN A 102 27.82 -27.89 -28.79
CA ASN A 102 27.17 -28.12 -30.09
C ASN A 102 25.63 -27.97 -30.09
N VAL A 103 25.07 -27.18 -29.18
CA VAL A 103 23.60 -27.05 -29.00
C VAL A 103 22.92 -26.36 -30.18
N LYS A 104 21.64 -26.65 -30.36
CA LYS A 104 20.74 -26.05 -31.34
C LYS A 104 19.61 -25.32 -30.60
N ILE A 105 19.78 -24.02 -30.37
CA ILE A 105 18.79 -23.22 -29.66
C ILE A 105 18.10 -22.32 -30.66
N ASN A 106 16.79 -22.54 -30.84
CA ASN A 106 15.98 -21.80 -31.79
C ASN A 106 16.54 -21.83 -33.24
N GLU A 107 17.19 -22.93 -33.66
CA GLU A 107 17.95 -23.00 -34.93
C GLU A 107 17.13 -22.61 -36.17
N ASN A 108 15.81 -22.84 -36.15
CA ASN A 108 14.90 -22.53 -37.25
C ASN A 108 14.02 -21.30 -37.03
N GLY A 109 14.14 -20.61 -35.89
CA GLY A 109 13.34 -19.42 -35.56
C GLY A 109 14.11 -18.12 -35.78
N ASP A 110 13.41 -16.99 -35.67
CA ASP A 110 14.02 -15.67 -35.82
C ASP A 110 14.70 -15.23 -34.51
N PRO A 111 15.80 -14.46 -34.54
CA PRO A 111 16.49 -14.05 -33.31
C PRO A 111 15.65 -13.24 -32.33
N GLU A 112 14.70 -12.43 -32.81
CA GLU A 112 13.75 -11.68 -31.98
C GLU A 112 12.73 -12.55 -31.23
N ASP A 113 12.60 -13.83 -31.59
CA ASP A 113 11.72 -14.76 -30.91
C ASP A 113 12.24 -15.19 -29.53
N LEU A 114 13.54 -15.00 -29.25
CA LEU A 114 14.17 -15.50 -28.04
C LEU A 114 15.17 -14.52 -27.44
N ILE A 115 14.92 -14.13 -26.20
CA ILE A 115 15.89 -13.47 -25.32
C ILE A 115 16.37 -14.48 -24.29
N ILE A 116 17.69 -14.58 -24.08
CA ILE A 116 18.30 -15.45 -23.07
C ILE A 116 19.03 -14.56 -22.06
N VAL A 117 18.67 -14.68 -20.78
CA VAL A 117 19.28 -13.95 -19.67
C VAL A 117 19.93 -14.95 -18.71
N ILE A 118 21.24 -14.80 -18.49
CA ILE A 118 22.03 -15.68 -17.63
C ILE A 118 22.61 -14.87 -16.45
N ASP A 119 22.20 -15.20 -15.23
CA ASP A 119 22.67 -14.54 -14.00
C ASP A 119 24.08 -14.99 -13.59
N GLY A 120 24.57 -16.10 -14.17
CA GLY A 120 25.95 -16.58 -14.07
C GLY A 120 26.79 -16.31 -15.32
N GLY A 121 27.76 -17.18 -15.58
CA GLY A 121 28.59 -17.16 -16.80
C GLY A 121 28.06 -18.07 -17.91
N LEU A 122 28.46 -17.80 -19.15
CA LEU A 122 28.15 -18.59 -20.33
C LEU A 122 29.41 -19.24 -20.89
N GLN A 123 29.39 -20.56 -21.07
CA GLN A 123 30.43 -21.29 -21.80
C GLN A 123 29.82 -22.02 -23.00
N ILE A 124 30.34 -21.77 -24.20
CA ILE A 124 29.98 -22.51 -25.41
C ILE A 124 31.23 -23.24 -25.91
N THR A 125 31.07 -24.52 -26.22
CA THR A 125 32.15 -25.36 -26.78
C THR A 125 31.67 -26.16 -27.99
N GLY A 126 32.62 -26.67 -28.76
CA GLY A 126 32.35 -27.51 -29.93
C GLY A 126 32.41 -26.73 -31.25
N GLY A 127 32.01 -27.37 -32.34
CA GLY A 127 32.14 -26.83 -33.70
C GLY A 127 30.85 -26.79 -34.49
N SER A 128 29.69 -27.01 -33.86
CA SER A 128 28.40 -27.15 -34.54
C SER A 128 27.24 -26.46 -33.81
N THR A 129 27.54 -25.54 -32.89
CA THR A 129 26.53 -24.75 -32.16
C THR A 129 25.80 -23.81 -33.12
N VAL A 130 24.47 -23.77 -33.04
CA VAL A 130 23.63 -22.77 -33.73
C VAL A 130 22.64 -22.18 -32.73
N ILE A 131 22.63 -20.86 -32.59
CA ILE A 131 21.76 -20.13 -31.67
C ILE A 131 21.15 -18.95 -32.41
N ASN A 132 19.83 -18.86 -32.46
CA ASN A 132 19.12 -17.65 -32.94
C ASN A 132 18.43 -16.99 -31.74
N ALA A 133 19.11 -16.02 -31.12
CA ALA A 133 18.64 -15.37 -29.90
C ALA A 133 19.40 -14.07 -29.61
N ILE A 134 18.81 -13.24 -28.76
CA ILE A 134 19.48 -12.12 -28.08
C ILE A 134 19.95 -12.62 -26.71
N ILE A 135 21.25 -12.49 -26.40
CA ILE A 135 21.87 -13.11 -25.23
C ILE A 135 22.41 -12.03 -24.30
N TYR A 136 21.96 -12.02 -23.04
CA TYR A 136 22.46 -11.18 -21.98
C TYR A 136 23.08 -12.02 -20.86
N VAL A 137 24.34 -11.76 -20.52
CA VAL A 137 25.09 -12.52 -19.51
C VAL A 137 25.63 -11.59 -18.45
N LYS A 138 25.28 -11.82 -17.18
CA LYS A 138 25.81 -11.01 -16.06
C LYS A 138 27.22 -11.41 -15.63
N GLY A 139 27.61 -12.67 -15.82
CA GLY A 139 28.95 -13.18 -15.57
C GLY A 139 29.90 -13.02 -16.76
N THR A 140 30.87 -13.92 -16.88
CA THR A 140 31.82 -13.99 -18.00
C THR A 140 31.30 -14.87 -19.13
N THR A 141 31.66 -14.55 -20.38
CA THR A 141 31.26 -15.33 -21.56
C THR A 141 32.47 -15.88 -22.30
N SER A 142 32.53 -17.19 -22.51
CA SER A 142 33.60 -17.84 -23.29
C SER A 142 33.02 -18.73 -24.39
N VAL A 143 33.44 -18.49 -25.63
CA VAL A 143 32.99 -19.23 -26.81
C VAL A 143 34.20 -19.87 -27.49
N ASN A 144 34.33 -21.19 -27.33
CA ASN A 144 35.46 -21.97 -27.81
C ASN A 144 35.06 -22.94 -28.92
N GLY A 145 35.43 -22.58 -30.16
CA GLY A 145 35.18 -23.36 -31.37
C GLY A 145 34.18 -22.69 -32.31
N ASN A 146 33.78 -23.39 -33.38
CA ASN A 146 32.91 -22.80 -34.40
C ASN A 146 31.46 -22.79 -33.91
N SER A 147 30.87 -21.60 -33.83
CA SER A 147 29.45 -21.39 -33.52
C SER A 147 28.85 -20.40 -34.53
N THR A 148 27.56 -20.60 -34.83
CA THR A 148 26.75 -19.63 -35.56
C THR A 148 25.76 -19.04 -34.59
N ILE A 149 25.96 -17.78 -34.21
CA ILE A 149 25.04 -17.04 -33.35
C ILE A 149 24.41 -15.94 -34.19
N ASN A 150 23.09 -15.97 -34.36
CA ASN A 150 22.30 -14.94 -35.03
C ASN A 150 21.53 -14.16 -33.95
N GLY A 151 21.63 -12.83 -33.95
CA GLY A 151 21.04 -11.96 -32.91
C GLY A 151 22.05 -10.96 -32.35
N ALA A 152 22.14 -10.87 -31.03
CA ALA A 152 23.12 -10.02 -30.34
C ALA A 152 23.58 -10.66 -29.02
N ALA A 153 24.75 -10.26 -28.53
CA ALA A 153 25.26 -10.69 -27.23
C ALA A 153 25.83 -9.51 -26.44
N ALA A 154 25.37 -9.34 -25.20
CA ALA A 154 25.93 -8.37 -24.25
C ALA A 154 26.33 -9.09 -22.95
N THR A 155 27.55 -8.85 -22.49
CA THR A 155 28.12 -9.46 -21.29
C THR A 155 28.57 -8.37 -20.32
N VAL A 156 28.09 -8.42 -19.07
CA VAL A 156 28.52 -7.50 -18.00
C VAL A 156 29.96 -7.78 -17.58
N GLY A 157 30.34 -9.06 -17.50
CA GLY A 157 31.74 -9.46 -17.31
C GLY A 157 32.58 -9.35 -18.58
N SER A 158 33.81 -9.88 -18.51
CA SER A 158 34.71 -10.02 -19.65
C SER A 158 34.26 -11.15 -20.58
N SER A 159 34.64 -11.08 -21.84
CA SER A 159 34.36 -12.15 -22.80
C SER A 159 35.49 -12.37 -23.80
N ASP A 160 35.65 -13.61 -24.28
CA ASP A 160 36.49 -13.89 -25.45
C ASP A 160 35.87 -13.24 -26.71
N LEU A 161 36.69 -12.86 -27.69
CA LEU A 161 36.19 -12.36 -28.98
C LEU A 161 35.49 -13.49 -29.76
N PHE A 162 34.21 -13.30 -30.08
CA PHE A 162 33.44 -14.16 -30.99
C PHE A 162 32.53 -13.34 -31.90
N ASN A 163 32.12 -13.94 -33.02
CA ASN A 163 31.26 -13.29 -34.00
C ASN A 163 29.79 -13.61 -33.74
N VAL A 164 28.95 -12.60 -33.91
CA VAL A 164 27.49 -12.70 -33.90
C VAL A 164 26.98 -12.04 -35.16
N ASN A 165 26.10 -12.73 -35.88
CA ASN A 165 25.41 -12.21 -37.06
C ASN A 165 24.30 -11.28 -36.57
N TYR A 166 24.59 -9.98 -36.59
CA TYR A 166 23.74 -8.94 -36.04
C TYR A 166 22.95 -8.19 -37.11
N ASP A 167 21.71 -7.91 -36.77
CA ASP A 167 20.87 -6.89 -37.40
C ASP A 167 20.17 -6.12 -36.28
N GLU A 168 20.04 -4.80 -36.45
CA GLU A 168 19.34 -3.93 -35.51
C GLU A 168 17.88 -4.36 -35.35
N SER A 169 17.28 -4.90 -36.43
CA SER A 169 15.88 -5.35 -36.42
C SER A 169 15.62 -6.44 -35.40
N TYR A 170 16.61 -7.29 -35.11
CA TYR A 170 16.47 -8.32 -34.07
C TYR A 170 16.18 -7.70 -32.72
N ILE A 171 16.81 -6.57 -32.39
CA ILE A 171 16.60 -5.87 -31.12
C ILE A 171 15.28 -5.10 -31.14
N THR A 172 14.96 -4.41 -32.23
CA THR A 172 13.76 -3.56 -32.28
C THR A 172 12.46 -4.36 -32.39
N ASN A 173 12.52 -5.60 -32.90
CA ASN A 173 11.35 -6.47 -33.02
C ASN A 173 11.11 -7.34 -31.78
N ALA A 174 12.11 -7.50 -30.91
CA ALA A 174 12.01 -8.32 -29.71
C ALA A 174 11.25 -7.59 -28.60
N ASP A 175 10.39 -8.33 -27.90
CA ASP A 175 9.71 -7.86 -26.71
C ASP A 175 10.56 -8.14 -25.46
N PHE A 176 11.30 -7.11 -25.03
CA PHE A 176 12.12 -7.11 -23.82
C PHE A 176 11.32 -6.99 -22.52
N ASN A 177 9.99 -6.86 -22.57
CA ASN A 177 9.12 -6.74 -21.40
C ASN A 177 9.62 -5.72 -20.36
N GLY A 178 10.05 -4.54 -20.82
CA GLY A 178 10.54 -3.46 -19.97
C GLY A 178 11.94 -3.66 -19.37
N MET A 179 12.71 -4.67 -19.81
CA MET A 179 14.11 -4.85 -19.37
C MET A 179 15.06 -3.77 -19.91
N CYS A 180 14.66 -3.07 -20.97
CA CYS A 180 15.33 -1.93 -21.57
C CYS A 180 14.32 -1.09 -22.36
N ASN A 181 14.78 0.05 -22.90
CA ASN A 181 13.96 1.14 -23.42
C ASN A 181 13.04 1.71 -22.33
N ASN A 182 13.31 2.95 -21.92
CA ASN A 182 12.31 3.75 -21.21
C ASN A 182 11.14 4.04 -22.17
N THR A 183 10.29 3.05 -22.44
CA THR A 183 8.87 3.38 -22.52
C THR A 183 8.58 3.92 -21.12
N PRO A 184 8.20 5.20 -20.96
CA PRO A 184 7.72 5.66 -19.68
C PRO A 184 6.62 4.69 -19.30
N VAL A 185 6.85 3.88 -18.27
CA VAL A 185 5.79 3.12 -17.64
C VAL A 185 4.88 4.21 -17.11
N ILE A 186 3.82 4.52 -17.87
CA ILE A 186 2.85 5.52 -17.46
C ILE A 186 2.37 5.01 -16.10
N PRO A 187 2.50 5.82 -15.03
CA PRO A 187 2.03 5.41 -13.71
C PRO A 187 0.60 4.95 -13.86
N ALA A 188 0.36 3.69 -13.51
CA ALA A 188 -0.96 3.12 -13.66
C ALA A 188 -1.94 3.92 -12.81
N GLN A 189 -3.11 4.22 -13.36
CA GLN A 189 -4.07 5.04 -12.65
C GLN A 189 -4.78 4.19 -11.57
N VAL A 190 -4.56 4.59 -10.32
CA VAL A 190 -5.12 3.93 -9.13
C VAL A 190 -6.49 4.52 -8.80
N LEU A 191 -7.51 3.66 -8.70
CA LEU A 191 -8.85 3.99 -8.22
C LEU A 191 -8.94 3.97 -6.70
N ALA A 192 -8.38 2.93 -6.09
CA ALA A 192 -8.39 2.73 -4.64
C ALA A 192 -7.08 2.08 -4.20
N ASN A 193 -6.58 2.49 -3.04
CA ASN A 193 -5.34 1.99 -2.44
C ASN A 193 -5.57 1.75 -0.95
N TYR A 194 -5.79 0.49 -0.58
CA TYR A 194 -5.92 0.08 0.82
C TYR A 194 -4.58 -0.49 1.30
N ARG A 195 -3.89 0.31 2.11
CA ARG A 195 -2.60 -0.06 2.70
C ARG A 195 -2.74 -1.07 3.85
N PHE A 196 -3.87 -1.02 4.57
CA PHE A 196 -4.09 -1.78 5.81
C PHE A 196 -3.10 -1.44 6.93
N ASP A 197 -2.62 -0.20 6.90
CA ASP A 197 -1.66 0.40 7.82
C ASP A 197 -2.30 1.03 9.06
N GLU A 198 -3.62 0.96 9.19
CA GLU A 198 -4.33 1.48 10.34
C GLU A 198 -3.96 0.68 11.60
N CYS A 199 -3.89 1.36 12.73
CA CYS A 199 -3.50 0.73 13.99
C CYS A 199 -4.54 -0.23 14.54
N SER A 200 -5.80 0.06 14.25
CA SER A 200 -6.91 -0.84 14.51
C SER A 200 -8.12 -0.43 13.69
N TYR A 201 -8.95 -1.40 13.34
CA TYR A 201 -10.29 -1.15 12.83
C TYR A 201 -11.32 -1.02 13.95
N THR A 202 -12.38 -0.26 13.70
CA THR A 202 -13.42 0.07 14.70
C THR A 202 -14.79 -0.53 14.36
N GLY A 203 -14.93 -1.13 13.19
CA GLY A 203 -16.19 -1.67 12.65
C GLY A 203 -17.14 -0.60 12.12
N ILE A 204 -16.70 0.67 11.99
CA ILE A 204 -17.52 1.77 11.46
C ILE A 204 -17.16 2.05 10.01
N ASN A 205 -18.11 2.62 9.25
CA ASN A 205 -17.84 3.00 7.87
C ASN A 205 -16.69 4.02 7.77
N GLY A 206 -15.68 3.69 6.97
CA GLY A 206 -14.48 4.51 6.76
C GLY A 206 -13.29 4.14 7.64
N ASP A 207 -13.38 3.08 8.44
CA ASP A 207 -12.28 2.62 9.31
C ASP A 207 -11.16 1.88 8.56
N VAL A 208 -11.42 1.45 7.31
CA VAL A 208 -10.41 0.96 6.38
C VAL A 208 -10.16 2.03 5.33
N ILE A 209 -8.99 2.67 5.36
CA ILE A 209 -8.72 3.90 4.61
C ILE A 209 -8.25 3.57 3.20
N ASP A 210 -9.00 4.09 2.22
CA ASP A 210 -8.50 4.27 0.87
C ASP A 210 -7.61 5.51 0.81
N GLN A 211 -6.35 5.35 0.46
CA GLN A 211 -5.38 6.45 0.38
C GLN A 211 -5.66 7.42 -0.77
N MET A 212 -6.52 7.03 -1.73
CA MET A 212 -7.03 7.92 -2.76
C MET A 212 -8.20 8.79 -2.24
N GLY A 213 -8.74 8.47 -1.07
CA GLY A 213 -9.79 9.22 -0.37
C GLY A 213 -11.21 9.05 -0.92
N ASN A 214 -11.41 8.17 -1.90
CA ASN A 214 -12.68 8.07 -2.62
C ASN A 214 -13.57 6.92 -2.12
N TYR A 215 -12.94 5.82 -1.66
CA TYR A 215 -13.65 4.57 -1.43
C TYR A 215 -13.24 3.87 -0.13
N SER A 216 -12.99 4.60 0.95
CA SER A 216 -12.71 3.99 2.26
C SER A 216 -13.81 2.96 2.61
N GLY A 217 -13.37 1.82 3.13
CA GLY A 217 -14.20 0.67 3.43
C GLY A 217 -14.63 0.59 4.89
N GLN A 218 -15.34 -0.49 5.21
CA GLN A 218 -15.76 -0.83 6.56
C GLN A 218 -15.31 -2.25 6.90
N SER A 219 -14.71 -2.45 8.06
CA SER A 219 -14.33 -3.76 8.58
C SER A 219 -15.53 -4.55 9.17
N PHE A 220 -15.55 -5.88 8.94
CA PHE A 220 -16.59 -6.78 9.45
C PHE A 220 -16.03 -8.09 10.01
N GLY A 221 -16.83 -8.78 10.82
CA GLY A 221 -16.43 -10.03 11.47
C GLY A 221 -15.42 -9.85 12.61
N ASN A 222 -15.23 -8.62 13.09
CA ASN A 222 -14.12 -8.22 13.98
C ASN A 222 -12.73 -8.42 13.37
N VAL A 223 -12.61 -8.38 12.04
CA VAL A 223 -11.31 -8.29 11.37
C VAL A 223 -10.55 -7.06 11.88
N ASN A 224 -9.24 -7.19 12.02
CA ASN A 224 -8.39 -6.12 12.49
C ASN A 224 -7.02 -6.16 11.80
N THR A 225 -6.19 -5.14 12.02
CA THR A 225 -4.82 -5.12 11.50
C THR A 225 -3.84 -5.82 12.44
N ASN A 226 -2.69 -6.21 11.89
CA ASN A 226 -1.59 -6.78 12.63
C ASN A 226 -0.24 -6.30 12.03
N THR A 227 0.87 -6.53 12.74
CA THR A 227 2.21 -6.09 12.35
C THR A 227 2.94 -7.11 11.47
N ASP A 228 4.07 -6.74 10.88
CA ASP A 228 4.88 -7.60 9.99
C ASP A 228 4.19 -7.90 8.65
N GLY A 229 3.56 -6.86 8.09
CA GLY A 229 3.07 -6.85 6.71
C GLY A 229 4.20 -7.02 5.70
N GLN A 230 3.84 -7.16 4.43
CA GLN A 230 4.82 -6.93 3.39
C GLN A 230 5.34 -5.50 3.49
N ILE A 231 4.51 -4.51 3.78
CA ILE A 231 4.92 -3.14 4.07
C ILE A 231 4.20 -2.73 5.34
N GLU A 232 4.94 -2.38 6.38
CA GLU A 232 4.37 -1.95 7.67
C GLU A 232 3.38 -2.97 8.28
N ARG A 233 2.07 -2.76 8.17
CA ARG A 233 1.03 -3.61 8.79
C ARG A 233 0.26 -4.39 7.72
N PHE A 234 -0.73 -5.17 8.13
CA PHE A 234 -1.60 -5.91 7.22
C PHE A 234 -2.98 -6.13 7.82
N THR A 235 -3.97 -6.46 7.00
CA THR A 235 -5.31 -6.86 7.47
C THR A 235 -5.36 -8.37 7.75
N ASP A 236 -5.67 -8.76 8.99
CA ASP A 236 -5.66 -10.15 9.44
C ASP A 236 -6.98 -10.88 9.14
N ILE A 237 -7.16 -11.25 7.88
CA ILE A 237 -8.28 -12.08 7.43
C ILE A 237 -8.01 -13.54 7.80
N SER A 238 -8.07 -13.87 9.09
CA SER A 238 -7.81 -15.22 9.61
C SER A 238 -9.06 -16.09 9.80
N ASN A 239 -10.26 -15.51 9.63
CA ASN A 239 -11.54 -16.20 9.78
C ASN A 239 -12.39 -16.08 8.49
N ALA A 240 -13.30 -17.03 8.27
CA ALA A 240 -14.23 -17.01 7.14
C ALA A 240 -15.13 -15.76 7.16
N ASP A 241 -15.51 -15.29 8.34
CA ASP A 241 -16.39 -14.12 8.50
C ASP A 241 -15.67 -12.78 8.33
N HIS A 242 -14.33 -12.77 8.34
CA HIS A 242 -13.54 -11.54 8.22
C HIS A 242 -13.61 -11.01 6.79
N HIS A 243 -14.02 -9.76 6.64
CA HIS A 243 -14.05 -9.09 5.34
C HIS A 243 -14.10 -7.58 5.50
N ILE A 244 -13.89 -6.90 4.39
CA ILE A 244 -14.01 -5.46 4.26
C ILE A 244 -15.07 -5.17 3.21
N GLU A 245 -16.05 -4.34 3.55
CA GLU A 245 -17.01 -3.81 2.58
C GLU A 245 -16.50 -2.53 1.94
N THR A 246 -16.58 -2.45 0.61
CA THR A 246 -16.20 -1.29 -0.18
C THR A 246 -17.30 -0.93 -1.19
N SER A 247 -17.07 0.10 -2.00
CA SER A 247 -17.99 0.49 -3.08
C SER A 247 -17.23 1.03 -4.30
N VAL A 248 -16.16 0.34 -4.71
CA VAL A 248 -15.28 0.78 -5.80
C VAL A 248 -15.88 0.39 -7.16
N PRO A 249 -16.38 1.33 -7.98
CA PRO A 249 -16.86 1.03 -9.32
C PRO A 249 -15.67 0.75 -10.24
N VAL A 250 -15.64 -0.41 -10.90
CA VAL A 250 -14.57 -0.75 -11.84
C VAL A 250 -15.04 -0.65 -13.29
N PRO A 251 -14.19 -0.16 -14.21
CA PRO A 251 -14.48 -0.17 -15.64
C PRO A 251 -14.42 -1.60 -16.23
N THR A 252 -14.69 -1.73 -17.53
CA THR A 252 -14.65 -3.04 -18.23
C THR A 252 -13.27 -3.68 -18.22
N ASN A 253 -12.21 -2.86 -18.32
CA ASN A 253 -10.84 -3.31 -18.21
C ASN A 253 -10.27 -2.69 -16.94
N PHE A 254 -9.87 -3.52 -15.98
CA PHE A 254 -9.38 -3.06 -14.68
C PHE A 254 -8.38 -4.08 -14.14
N SER A 255 -7.67 -3.72 -13.09
CA SER A 255 -6.76 -4.66 -12.43
C SER A 255 -6.85 -4.54 -10.92
N VAL A 256 -6.50 -5.62 -10.23
CA VAL A 256 -6.39 -5.66 -8.76
C VAL A 256 -5.04 -6.25 -8.41
N SER A 257 -4.30 -5.62 -7.49
CA SER A 257 -3.06 -6.17 -6.93
C SER A 257 -3.11 -6.23 -5.42
N THR A 258 -2.48 -7.23 -4.81
CA THR A 258 -2.33 -7.33 -3.35
C THR A 258 -1.16 -8.24 -2.99
N TRP A 259 -0.53 -7.99 -1.84
CA TRP A 259 0.30 -8.99 -1.18
C TRP A 259 -0.57 -9.88 -0.30
N PHE A 260 -0.33 -11.19 -0.37
CA PHE A 260 -1.07 -12.17 0.41
C PHE A 260 -0.14 -13.28 0.90
N LYS A 261 -0.54 -13.98 1.96
CA LYS A 261 -0.01 -15.32 2.26
C LYS A 261 -1.00 -16.36 1.74
N LYS A 262 -0.53 -17.51 1.30
CA LYS A 262 -1.47 -18.52 0.78
C LYS A 262 -2.45 -19.00 1.88
N PRO A 263 -3.73 -19.21 1.56
CA PRO A 263 -4.65 -19.85 2.51
C PRO A 263 -4.19 -21.29 2.82
N THR A 264 -4.32 -21.70 4.09
CA THR A 264 -3.89 -23.04 4.54
C THR A 264 -4.95 -23.79 5.34
N SER A 265 -6.15 -23.21 5.50
CA SER A 265 -7.20 -23.84 6.32
C SER A 265 -7.68 -25.16 5.70
N THR A 266 -7.69 -26.22 6.50
CA THR A 266 -8.20 -27.55 6.08
C THR A 266 -9.63 -27.81 6.57
N SER A 267 -10.30 -26.80 7.13
CA SER A 267 -11.66 -26.88 7.65
C SER A 267 -12.52 -25.76 7.11
N GLY A 268 -13.84 -25.93 7.24
CA GLY A 268 -14.83 -25.01 6.71
C GLY A 268 -14.97 -25.10 5.19
N ASN A 269 -15.52 -24.04 4.60
CA ASN A 269 -15.80 -23.95 3.18
C ASN A 269 -14.54 -24.22 2.35
N PRO A 270 -14.60 -25.08 1.32
CA PRO A 270 -13.42 -25.37 0.49
C PRO A 270 -13.01 -24.20 -0.40
N ALA A 271 -13.91 -23.25 -0.67
CA ALA A 271 -13.63 -22.07 -1.49
C ALA A 271 -13.08 -20.92 -0.64
N PHE A 272 -12.00 -20.30 -1.10
CA PHE A 272 -11.36 -19.12 -0.53
C PHE A 272 -11.42 -17.98 -1.55
N VAL A 273 -12.24 -16.96 -1.29
CA VAL A 273 -12.52 -15.89 -2.27
C VAL A 273 -11.81 -14.60 -1.88
N LEU A 274 -10.97 -14.08 -2.78
CA LEU A 274 -10.18 -12.87 -2.55
C LEU A 274 -11.06 -11.62 -2.39
N GLY A 275 -12.18 -11.58 -3.11
CA GLY A 275 -13.14 -10.47 -3.09
C GLY A 275 -14.22 -10.68 -4.13
N ALA A 276 -15.30 -9.89 -4.05
CA ALA A 276 -16.47 -10.09 -4.89
C ALA A 276 -17.19 -8.79 -5.26
N MET A 277 -17.87 -8.86 -6.40
CA MET A 277 -18.65 -7.77 -6.97
C MET A 277 -20.04 -7.68 -6.32
N GLN A 278 -20.60 -6.48 -6.34
CA GLN A 278 -21.96 -6.23 -5.92
C GLN A 278 -22.96 -7.03 -6.78
N GLY A 279 -23.75 -7.88 -6.13
CA GLY A 279 -24.73 -8.72 -6.80
C GLY A 279 -24.16 -10.01 -7.39
N GLY A 280 -22.95 -10.40 -7.00
CA GLY A 280 -22.31 -11.67 -7.37
C GLY A 280 -21.20 -11.56 -8.42
N GLY A 281 -20.31 -12.56 -8.43
CA GLY A 281 -19.08 -12.59 -9.20
C GLY A 281 -17.86 -12.36 -8.32
N ASP A 282 -16.88 -13.25 -8.42
CA ASP A 282 -15.69 -13.24 -7.58
C ASP A 282 -14.48 -12.79 -8.39
N LEU A 283 -13.61 -11.97 -7.78
CA LEU A 283 -12.33 -11.58 -8.37
C LEU A 283 -11.50 -12.84 -8.69
N LEU A 284 -11.41 -13.73 -7.72
CA LEU A 284 -10.76 -15.04 -7.77
C LEU A 284 -11.31 -15.89 -6.62
N TYR A 285 -11.48 -17.19 -6.87
CA TYR A 285 -11.61 -18.22 -5.84
C TYR A 285 -10.43 -19.18 -5.90
N ILE A 286 -10.06 -19.77 -4.77
CA ILE A 286 -9.18 -20.94 -4.66
C ILE A 286 -10.01 -22.08 -4.08
N ASP A 287 -9.97 -23.25 -4.70
CA ASP A 287 -10.71 -24.43 -4.25
C ASP A 287 -9.76 -25.48 -3.68
N ARG A 288 -9.81 -25.67 -2.35
CA ARG A 288 -9.00 -26.69 -1.66
C ARG A 288 -9.32 -28.10 -2.13
N ASP A 289 -10.57 -28.40 -2.48
CA ASP A 289 -10.99 -29.74 -2.87
C ASP A 289 -10.60 -30.05 -4.32
N ASP A 290 -10.24 -29.04 -5.11
CA ASP A 290 -9.67 -29.12 -6.46
C ASP A 290 -8.15 -28.78 -6.46
N ASP A 291 -7.39 -29.38 -5.54
CA ASP A 291 -5.93 -29.24 -5.42
C ASP A 291 -5.43 -27.79 -5.31
N TRP A 292 -6.19 -26.94 -4.59
CA TRP A 292 -5.90 -25.52 -4.42
C TRP A 292 -5.79 -24.76 -5.74
N LYS A 293 -6.50 -25.23 -6.77
CA LYS A 293 -6.59 -24.53 -8.05
C LYS A 293 -7.42 -23.27 -7.90
N TRP A 294 -7.02 -22.27 -8.68
CA TRP A 294 -7.76 -21.02 -8.75
C TRP A 294 -8.86 -21.07 -9.81
N GLY A 295 -9.78 -20.13 -9.73
CA GLY A 295 -10.71 -19.84 -10.79
C GLY A 295 -11.37 -18.49 -10.62
N VAL A 296 -12.23 -18.16 -11.58
CA VAL A 296 -13.02 -16.93 -11.57
C VAL A 296 -14.49 -17.33 -11.66
N TYR A 297 -15.33 -16.63 -10.91
CA TYR A 297 -16.77 -16.75 -10.98
C TYR A 297 -17.37 -15.45 -11.50
N ASN A 298 -18.34 -15.54 -12.39
CA ASN A 298 -19.26 -14.44 -12.63
C ASN A 298 -20.69 -14.99 -12.61
N ASN A 299 -21.70 -14.13 -12.55
CA ASN A 299 -23.11 -14.52 -12.45
C ASN A 299 -23.63 -15.47 -13.55
N SER A 300 -22.83 -15.81 -14.56
CA SER A 300 -23.15 -16.82 -15.58
C SER A 300 -22.51 -18.21 -15.33
N GLY A 301 -21.55 -18.33 -14.42
CA GLY A 301 -20.85 -19.57 -14.08
C GLY A 301 -19.40 -19.35 -13.65
N SER A 302 -18.73 -20.45 -13.29
CA SER A 302 -17.31 -20.49 -12.92
C SER A 302 -16.41 -21.00 -14.05
N THR A 303 -15.13 -20.67 -13.97
CA THR A 303 -14.06 -21.24 -14.80
C THR A 303 -12.84 -21.44 -13.93
N SER A 304 -12.46 -22.70 -13.70
CA SER A 304 -11.23 -23.07 -12.99
C SER A 304 -10.05 -23.07 -13.96
N GLY A 305 -8.87 -22.72 -13.44
CA GLY A 305 -7.59 -22.87 -14.11
C GLY A 305 -6.82 -24.12 -13.67
N ASP A 306 -5.61 -24.27 -14.18
CA ASP A 306 -4.70 -25.36 -13.86
C ASP A 306 -3.61 -24.97 -12.85
N TYR A 307 -3.33 -23.68 -12.65
CA TYR A 307 -2.37 -23.23 -11.65
C TYR A 307 -2.82 -23.55 -10.22
N SER A 308 -1.96 -24.21 -9.43
CA SER A 308 -2.23 -24.54 -8.03
C SER A 308 -1.50 -23.59 -7.08
N PHE A 309 -2.24 -23.02 -6.14
CA PHE A 309 -1.66 -22.22 -5.06
C PHE A 309 -0.91 -23.07 -4.03
N ASN A 310 -1.00 -24.40 -4.12
CA ASN A 310 -0.21 -25.29 -3.27
C ASN A 310 1.29 -25.22 -3.58
N ASP A 311 1.65 -24.81 -4.80
CA ASP A 311 3.04 -24.65 -5.27
C ASP A 311 3.76 -23.47 -4.58
N LEU A 312 3.01 -22.55 -3.96
CA LEU A 312 3.55 -21.41 -3.22
C LEU A 312 4.01 -21.82 -1.81
N ASP A 313 5.00 -21.09 -1.30
CA ASP A 313 5.39 -21.21 0.11
C ASP A 313 4.44 -20.40 1.02
N ASN A 314 4.72 -20.32 2.32
CA ASN A 314 3.85 -19.65 3.29
C ASN A 314 4.22 -18.17 3.53
N ASN A 315 5.16 -17.62 2.76
CA ASN A 315 5.58 -16.22 2.86
C ASN A 315 4.62 -15.31 2.07
N TRP A 316 4.91 -14.02 2.13
CA TRP A 316 4.22 -13.00 1.34
C TRP A 316 4.54 -13.18 -0.15
N HIS A 317 3.49 -13.26 -0.96
CA HIS A 317 3.55 -13.27 -2.42
C HIS A 317 2.71 -12.10 -2.96
N HIS A 318 3.12 -11.54 -4.10
CA HIS A 318 2.37 -10.51 -4.78
C HIS A 318 1.45 -11.14 -5.82
N LEU A 319 0.15 -10.91 -5.70
CA LEU A 319 -0.87 -11.36 -6.62
C LEU A 319 -1.37 -10.17 -7.44
N THR A 320 -1.50 -10.35 -8.76
CA THR A 320 -2.17 -9.37 -9.61
C THR A 320 -3.15 -10.06 -10.56
N LEU A 321 -4.37 -9.55 -10.61
CA LEU A 321 -5.42 -9.96 -11.53
C LEU A 321 -5.63 -8.85 -12.55
N VAL A 322 -5.46 -9.18 -13.83
CA VAL A 322 -5.70 -8.25 -14.94
C VAL A 322 -6.94 -8.68 -15.70
N TYR A 323 -7.96 -7.84 -15.70
CA TYR A 323 -9.22 -8.09 -16.39
C TYR A 323 -9.26 -7.28 -17.69
N SER A 324 -9.32 -7.98 -18.83
CA SER A 324 -9.45 -7.33 -20.12
C SER A 324 -10.14 -8.20 -21.15
N ALA A 325 -10.97 -7.60 -22.00
CA ALA A 325 -11.67 -8.30 -23.09
C ALA A 325 -12.42 -9.58 -22.66
N GLY A 326 -12.98 -9.60 -21.44
CA GLY A 326 -13.72 -10.74 -20.88
C GLY A 326 -12.83 -11.88 -20.35
N GLN A 327 -11.52 -11.67 -20.25
CA GLN A 327 -10.54 -12.60 -19.70
C GLN A 327 -9.97 -12.08 -18.38
N THR A 328 -9.46 -12.99 -17.55
CA THR A 328 -8.68 -12.70 -16.34
C THR A 328 -7.31 -13.33 -16.48
N GLN A 329 -6.26 -12.54 -16.29
CA GLN A 329 -4.89 -13.03 -16.21
C GLN A 329 -4.43 -13.02 -14.75
N LEU A 330 -3.84 -14.12 -14.29
CA LEU A 330 -3.24 -14.25 -12.97
C LEU A 330 -1.73 -14.05 -13.08
N TYR A 331 -1.21 -13.12 -12.30
CA TYR A 331 0.22 -12.93 -12.07
C TYR A 331 0.55 -13.21 -10.61
N ILE A 332 1.66 -13.92 -10.38
CA ILE A 332 2.24 -14.13 -9.05
C ILE A 332 3.69 -13.65 -9.10
N ASP A 333 4.09 -12.84 -8.12
CA ASP A 333 5.43 -12.25 -7.96
C ASP A 333 5.94 -11.56 -9.24
N GLY A 334 5.03 -10.92 -9.97
CA GLY A 334 5.29 -10.21 -11.22
C GLY A 334 5.26 -11.06 -12.48
N GLY A 335 5.22 -12.40 -12.37
CA GLY A 335 5.17 -13.32 -13.52
C GLY A 335 3.77 -13.80 -13.85
N LEU A 336 3.40 -13.80 -15.14
CA LEU A 336 2.14 -14.36 -15.63
C LEU A 336 2.11 -15.87 -15.39
N GLN A 337 1.06 -16.37 -14.73
CA GLN A 337 0.84 -17.79 -14.48
C GLN A 337 -0.16 -18.39 -15.46
N GLU A 338 -1.32 -17.74 -15.61
CA GLU A 338 -2.42 -18.32 -16.39
C GLU A 338 -3.42 -17.25 -16.86
N THR A 339 -4.20 -17.56 -17.89
CA THR A 339 -5.29 -16.70 -18.40
C THR A 339 -6.58 -17.51 -18.55
N LEU A 340 -7.67 -17.03 -17.95
CA LEU A 340 -8.99 -17.65 -18.02
C LEU A 340 -9.96 -16.79 -18.81
N ALA A 341 -10.79 -17.42 -19.64
CA ALA A 341 -11.82 -16.77 -20.46
C ALA A 341 -13.09 -16.40 -19.64
N ARG A 342 -12.88 -15.72 -18.52
CA ARG A 342 -13.93 -15.21 -17.65
C ARG A 342 -13.44 -13.97 -16.92
N ALA A 343 -14.31 -12.98 -16.75
CA ALA A 343 -14.07 -11.80 -15.92
C ALA A 343 -15.36 -11.42 -15.16
N PRO A 344 -15.24 -10.94 -13.91
CA PRO A 344 -16.32 -10.27 -13.19
C PRO A 344 -16.43 -8.80 -13.67
N SER A 345 -17.50 -8.11 -13.26
CA SER A 345 -17.75 -6.71 -13.65
C SER A 345 -18.65 -6.01 -12.64
N GLY A 346 -18.61 -4.67 -12.59
CA GLY A 346 -19.53 -3.86 -11.79
C GLY A 346 -18.83 -3.08 -10.68
N THR A 347 -19.33 -3.18 -9.45
CA THR A 347 -18.74 -2.53 -8.27
C THR A 347 -18.09 -3.58 -7.38
N LEU A 348 -16.80 -3.44 -7.07
CA LEU A 348 -16.15 -4.26 -6.05
C LEU A 348 -16.80 -3.93 -4.71
N LYS A 349 -17.42 -4.94 -4.09
CA LYS A 349 -18.22 -4.79 -2.87
C LYS A 349 -17.53 -5.37 -1.65
N TYR A 350 -16.81 -6.47 -1.82
CA TYR A 350 -16.15 -7.17 -0.73
C TYR A 350 -14.69 -7.43 -1.06
N ILE A 351 -13.83 -7.26 -0.05
CA ILE A 351 -12.46 -7.77 -0.01
C ILE A 351 -12.43 -8.83 1.09
N GLY A 352 -11.87 -10.00 0.79
CA GLY A 352 -11.72 -11.11 1.73
C GLY A 352 -12.88 -12.10 1.81
N THR A 353 -13.95 -11.94 1.02
CA THR A 353 -15.06 -12.89 0.97
C THR A 353 -15.84 -12.81 -0.34
N SER A 354 -16.68 -13.83 -0.59
CA SER A 354 -17.63 -13.83 -1.69
C SER A 354 -18.88 -13.02 -1.35
N PHE A 355 -19.55 -12.51 -2.39
CA PHE A 355 -20.92 -12.02 -2.25
C PHE A 355 -21.89 -13.15 -1.93
N ASP A 356 -21.60 -14.35 -2.44
CA ASP A 356 -22.41 -15.54 -2.23
C ASP A 356 -22.15 -16.12 -0.84
N GLN A 357 -23.22 -16.55 -0.17
CA GLN A 357 -23.16 -17.20 1.14
C GLN A 357 -22.52 -16.38 2.27
N ILE A 358 -22.39 -15.05 2.13
CA ILE A 358 -21.78 -14.18 3.16
C ILE A 358 -22.49 -14.24 4.53
N ASN A 359 -23.78 -14.56 4.54
CA ASN A 359 -24.59 -14.69 5.76
C ASN A 359 -24.76 -16.16 6.21
N ASP A 360 -24.05 -17.10 5.58
CA ASP A 360 -24.08 -18.51 5.96
C ASP A 360 -23.18 -18.78 7.16
N VAL A 361 -23.27 -19.97 7.76
CA VAL A 361 -22.47 -20.33 8.95
C VAL A 361 -20.98 -20.54 8.63
N ASP A 362 -20.65 -20.64 7.36
CA ASP A 362 -19.32 -20.96 6.83
C ASP A 362 -19.14 -20.30 5.46
N PRO A 363 -19.00 -18.97 5.42
CA PRO A 363 -18.88 -18.21 4.19
C PRO A 363 -17.59 -18.54 3.44
N GLN A 364 -17.54 -18.18 2.16
CA GLN A 364 -16.39 -18.44 1.27
C GLN A 364 -15.22 -17.45 1.50
N GLY A 365 -14.94 -17.11 2.76
CA GLY A 365 -13.91 -16.13 3.13
C GLY A 365 -12.50 -16.54 2.70
N PHE A 366 -11.64 -15.56 2.43
CA PHE A 366 -10.28 -15.77 1.94
C PHE A 366 -9.36 -16.44 2.97
N ARG A 367 -9.59 -16.19 4.27
CA ARG A 367 -8.88 -16.83 5.39
C ARG A 367 -7.34 -16.81 5.25
N ALA A 368 -6.81 -15.74 4.70
CA ALA A 368 -5.39 -15.43 4.67
C ALA A 368 -5.15 -13.91 4.74
N PRO A 369 -4.07 -13.46 5.39
CA PRO A 369 -3.78 -12.04 5.54
C PRO A 369 -3.52 -11.38 4.18
N LEU A 370 -3.96 -10.13 4.07
CA LEU A 370 -3.77 -9.29 2.89
C LEU A 370 -3.03 -8.01 3.27
N ASP A 371 -2.23 -7.50 2.34
CA ASP A 371 -1.50 -6.25 2.43
C ASP A 371 -1.51 -5.56 1.06
N GLU A 372 -1.40 -4.23 1.02
CA GLU A 372 -1.32 -3.41 -0.19
C GLU A 372 -2.38 -3.76 -1.25
N PHE A 373 -3.67 -3.67 -0.93
CA PHE A 373 -4.73 -3.96 -1.89
C PHE A 373 -5.02 -2.73 -2.76
N LEU A 374 -4.62 -2.78 -4.03
CA LEU A 374 -4.85 -1.71 -5.01
C LEU A 374 -5.82 -2.13 -6.10
N VAL A 375 -6.63 -1.17 -6.54
CA VAL A 375 -7.53 -1.29 -7.69
C VAL A 375 -7.14 -0.24 -8.73
N TYR A 376 -6.97 -0.66 -9.97
CA TYR A 376 -6.59 0.20 -11.10
C TYR A 376 -7.76 0.30 -12.09
N ASP A 377 -7.94 1.44 -12.74
CA ASP A 377 -9.00 1.64 -13.75
C ASP A 377 -8.62 1.16 -15.17
N GLU A 378 -7.53 0.41 -15.25
CA GLU A 378 -7.02 -0.13 -16.51
C GLU A 378 -6.50 -1.56 -16.36
N ALA A 379 -6.34 -2.23 -17.51
CA ALA A 379 -5.64 -3.50 -17.58
C ALA A 379 -4.12 -3.22 -17.53
N LEU A 380 -3.46 -3.60 -16.43
CA LEU A 380 -2.04 -3.38 -16.25
C LEU A 380 -1.23 -4.18 -17.27
N THR A 381 -0.15 -3.58 -17.78
CA THR A 381 0.84 -4.28 -18.58
C THR A 381 1.79 -5.08 -17.67
N ALA A 382 2.42 -6.12 -18.20
CA ALA A 382 3.44 -6.88 -17.47
C ALA A 382 4.58 -5.97 -16.94
N ALA A 383 4.96 -4.93 -17.68
CA ALA A 383 5.93 -3.93 -17.24
C ALA A 383 5.43 -3.12 -16.02
N ASN A 384 4.16 -2.68 -16.01
CA ASN A 384 3.58 -2.02 -14.83
C ASN A 384 3.64 -2.95 -13.60
N ILE A 385 3.23 -4.21 -13.77
CA ILE A 385 3.17 -5.20 -12.68
C ILE A 385 4.57 -5.45 -12.11
N SER A 386 5.59 -5.62 -12.97
CA SER A 386 6.98 -5.80 -12.54
C SER A 386 7.50 -4.58 -11.74
N VAL A 387 7.18 -3.36 -12.17
CA VAL A 387 7.56 -2.14 -11.43
C VAL A 387 6.87 -2.07 -10.07
N ILE A 388 5.55 -2.29 -10.01
CA ILE A 388 4.77 -2.28 -8.76
C ILE A 388 5.32 -3.32 -7.78
N TYR A 389 5.51 -4.55 -8.24
CA TYR A 389 6.07 -5.64 -7.45
C TYR A 389 7.43 -5.29 -6.87
N ASN A 390 8.36 -4.81 -7.71
CA ASN A 390 9.73 -4.48 -7.26
C ASN A 390 9.75 -3.30 -6.28
N ASN A 391 8.89 -2.30 -6.49
CA ASN A 391 8.77 -1.18 -5.56
C ASN A 391 8.29 -1.66 -4.19
N GLN A 392 7.21 -2.43 -4.13
CA GLN A 392 6.65 -2.91 -2.87
C GLN A 392 7.53 -3.98 -2.20
N LEU A 393 8.24 -4.81 -2.99
CA LEU A 393 9.25 -5.71 -2.47
C LEU A 393 10.38 -4.95 -1.75
N ALA A 394 10.73 -3.77 -2.27
CA ALA A 394 11.68 -2.84 -1.67
C ALA A 394 11.07 -1.96 -0.55
N LYS A 395 9.88 -2.30 -0.04
CA LYS A 395 9.16 -1.60 1.04
C LYS A 395 8.81 -0.14 0.69
N LYS A 396 8.48 0.11 -0.58
CA LYS A 396 8.04 1.42 -1.11
C LYS A 396 6.59 1.36 -1.55
N ASN A 397 5.99 2.53 -1.76
CA ASN A 397 4.69 2.62 -2.42
C ASN A 397 4.76 2.06 -3.85
N TYR A 398 3.61 1.70 -4.43
CA TYR A 398 3.50 1.16 -5.80
C TYR A 398 4.18 2.04 -6.87
N ASP A 399 4.22 3.36 -6.66
CA ASP A 399 4.83 4.36 -7.55
C ASP A 399 6.33 4.59 -7.30
N GLY A 400 6.92 3.87 -6.34
CA GLY A 400 8.34 3.94 -5.99
C GLY A 400 8.70 5.05 -5.01
N THR A 401 7.72 5.84 -4.53
CA THR A 401 7.93 6.80 -3.45
C THR A 401 8.15 6.10 -2.11
N GLY A 402 8.82 6.79 -1.17
CA GLY A 402 9.08 6.24 0.17
C GLY A 402 7.78 5.99 0.95
N ARG A 403 7.79 4.98 1.81
CA ARG A 403 6.72 4.71 2.78
C ARG A 403 7.12 5.28 4.14
N ASP A 404 6.21 6.04 4.75
CA ASP A 404 6.38 6.51 6.12
C ASP A 404 6.10 5.37 7.09
N ALA A 405 6.88 5.29 8.17
CA ALA A 405 6.69 4.27 9.18
C ALA A 405 5.35 4.48 9.90
N VAL A 406 4.63 3.38 10.16
CA VAL A 406 3.40 3.43 10.93
C VAL A 406 3.74 3.42 12.42
N ASP A 407 3.37 4.50 13.11
CA ASP A 407 3.50 4.62 14.55
C ASP A 407 2.11 4.59 15.20
N CYS A 408 1.77 3.44 15.78
CA CYS A 408 0.50 3.22 16.47
C CYS A 408 0.47 3.69 17.92
N ASP A 409 1.61 4.14 18.42
CA ASP A 409 1.75 4.74 19.73
C ASP A 409 1.77 6.28 19.64
N LEU A 410 1.62 6.84 18.43
CA LEU A 410 1.59 8.27 18.20
C LEU A 410 0.31 8.88 18.79
N ILE A 411 0.47 9.60 19.89
CA ILE A 411 -0.62 10.34 20.54
C ILE A 411 -0.84 11.64 19.77
N GLU A 412 -1.96 11.75 19.06
CA GLU A 412 -2.36 12.99 18.41
C GLU A 412 -2.73 14.05 19.46
N LEU A 413 -1.79 14.95 19.74
CA LEU A 413 -1.91 15.99 20.74
C LEU A 413 -1.18 17.27 20.32
N VAL A 414 -1.67 18.39 20.82
CA VAL A 414 -1.01 19.70 20.78
C VAL A 414 -1.00 20.27 22.19
N ALA A 415 0.19 20.48 22.74
CA ALA A 415 0.38 21.26 23.96
C ALA A 415 0.93 22.65 23.58
N GLY A 416 0.32 23.70 24.10
CA GLY A 416 0.66 25.06 23.72
C GLY A 416 0.38 26.08 24.81
N ARG A 417 0.70 27.34 24.48
CA ARG A 417 0.54 28.49 25.38
C ARG A 417 -0.09 29.64 24.61
N VAL A 418 -1.09 30.29 25.22
CA VAL A 418 -1.79 31.44 24.62
C VAL A 418 -1.94 32.57 25.62
N THR A 419 -1.73 33.80 25.18
CA THR A 419 -2.09 35.00 25.95
C THR A 419 -3.51 35.42 25.59
N LEU A 420 -4.40 35.39 26.58
CA LEU A 420 -5.81 35.72 26.42
C LEU A 420 -6.03 37.24 26.30
N ASN A 421 -7.15 37.61 25.69
CA ASN A 421 -7.63 38.99 25.64
C ASN A 421 -7.82 39.58 27.06
N ASN A 422 -7.67 40.90 27.17
CA ASN A 422 -7.97 41.61 28.41
C ASN A 422 -9.49 41.74 28.56
N THR A 423 -10.12 40.86 29.33
CA THR A 423 -11.58 40.86 29.46
C THR A 423 -12.14 42.00 30.30
N ALA A 424 -11.29 42.79 30.97
CA ALA A 424 -11.70 44.05 31.58
C ALA A 424 -12.06 45.12 30.51
N ASP A 425 -11.46 45.04 29.32
CA ASP A 425 -11.68 46.00 28.23
C ASP A 425 -12.40 45.37 27.02
N ASP A 426 -12.17 44.07 26.77
CA ASP A 426 -12.65 43.32 25.61
C ASP A 426 -13.11 41.90 26.03
N PRO A 427 -14.42 41.66 26.19
CA PRO A 427 -14.94 40.37 26.64
C PRO A 427 -14.92 39.28 25.55
N SER A 428 -14.34 39.55 24.36
CA SER A 428 -14.28 38.58 23.27
C SER A 428 -13.42 37.36 23.59
N PHE A 429 -13.78 36.23 22.98
CA PHE A 429 -12.97 35.02 23.05
C PHE A 429 -11.68 35.18 22.24
N THR A 430 -10.59 34.65 22.78
CA THR A 430 -9.34 34.46 22.05
C THR A 430 -9.46 33.18 21.23
N HIS A 431 -9.31 33.29 19.92
CA HIS A 431 -9.25 32.12 19.04
C HIS A 431 -7.83 31.56 19.02
N VAL A 432 -7.70 30.25 19.19
CA VAL A 432 -6.45 29.51 19.10
C VAL A 432 -6.52 28.60 17.88
N CYS A 433 -5.58 28.78 16.95
CA CYS A 433 -5.43 27.89 15.80
C CYS A 433 -4.47 26.74 16.16
N PHE A 434 -4.73 25.57 15.61
CA PHE A 434 -3.73 24.50 15.54
C PHE A 434 -2.87 24.69 14.29
N ASP A 435 -1.55 24.57 14.43
CA ASP A 435 -0.61 24.70 13.30
C ASP A 435 -0.85 23.60 12.26
N GLU A 436 -1.26 22.42 12.72
CA GLU A 436 -1.73 21.29 11.93
C GLU A 436 -3.15 20.90 12.39
N PRO A 437 -4.12 20.75 11.47
CA PRO A 437 -5.46 20.30 11.83
C PRO A 437 -5.46 18.87 12.37
N PHE A 438 -6.28 18.60 13.37
CA PHE A 438 -6.47 17.25 13.88
C PHE A 438 -7.25 16.35 12.92
N SER A 439 -7.00 15.04 12.96
CA SER A 439 -7.73 14.00 12.21
C SER A 439 -9.21 13.92 12.62
N VAL A 440 -9.50 14.19 13.89
CA VAL A 440 -10.83 14.26 14.50
C VAL A 440 -10.90 15.42 15.49
N VAL A 441 -12.09 15.90 15.85
CA VAL A 441 -12.23 17.01 16.81
C VAL A 441 -11.63 16.60 18.17
N PRO A 442 -10.59 17.29 18.68
CA PRO A 442 -9.95 16.93 19.94
C PRO A 442 -10.76 17.43 21.14
N VAL A 443 -10.35 17.03 22.35
CA VAL A 443 -10.76 17.67 23.60
C VAL A 443 -9.65 18.59 24.11
N VAL A 444 -10.03 19.75 24.64
CA VAL A 444 -9.12 20.79 25.11
C VAL A 444 -9.19 20.95 26.63
N PHE A 445 -8.03 20.83 27.27
CA PHE A 445 -7.83 21.07 28.69
C PHE A 445 -7.00 22.33 28.90
N SER A 446 -7.43 23.16 29.85
CA SER A 446 -6.63 24.29 30.32
C SER A 446 -6.98 24.63 31.76
N LEU A 447 -6.00 25.14 32.50
CA LEU A 447 -6.16 25.55 33.89
C LEU A 447 -5.94 27.07 34.01
N PRO A 448 -6.75 27.77 34.81
CA PRO A 448 -6.58 29.20 35.03
C PRO A 448 -5.25 29.49 35.73
N THR A 449 -4.64 30.63 35.42
CA THR A 449 -3.50 31.18 36.16
C THR A 449 -3.87 32.52 36.79
N THR A 450 -3.18 32.87 37.88
CA THR A 450 -3.28 34.16 38.59
C THR A 450 -1.96 34.91 38.58
N GLU A 451 -1.05 34.56 37.66
CA GLU A 451 0.29 35.18 37.58
C GLU A 451 0.23 36.69 37.36
N SER A 452 -0.71 37.19 36.56
CA SER A 452 -0.82 38.62 36.26
C SER A 452 -1.77 39.37 37.20
N ASN A 453 -2.59 38.66 37.99
CA ASN A 453 -3.51 39.23 38.97
C ASN A 453 -4.03 38.14 39.94
N VAL A 454 -4.19 38.48 41.22
CA VAL A 454 -4.66 37.59 42.30
C VAL A 454 -6.19 37.39 42.33
N ASP A 455 -6.89 38.01 41.40
CA ASP A 455 -8.35 37.98 41.30
C ASP A 455 -8.91 36.61 40.88
N ARG A 456 -10.21 36.41 41.13
CA ARG A 456 -10.87 35.10 40.93
C ARG A 456 -11.14 34.89 39.44
N LEU A 457 -10.51 33.86 38.86
CA LEU A 457 -10.59 33.59 37.44
C LEU A 457 -11.11 32.18 37.15
N THR A 458 -11.97 32.06 36.13
CA THR A 458 -12.36 30.79 35.51
C THR A 458 -12.21 30.89 34.01
N LEU A 459 -11.93 29.78 33.34
CA LEU A 459 -11.83 29.71 31.88
C LEU A 459 -13.13 29.20 31.28
N ARG A 460 -13.41 29.61 30.04
CA ARG A 460 -14.43 29.02 29.18
C ARG A 460 -13.83 28.66 27.85
N ILE A 461 -14.18 27.47 27.38
CA ILE A 461 -13.81 26.95 26.06
C ILE A 461 -15.09 26.71 25.27
N ARG A 462 -15.07 27.00 23.98
CA ARG A 462 -16.14 26.68 23.03
C ARG A 462 -15.58 26.49 21.62
N ASN A 463 -16.45 26.09 20.68
CA ASN A 463 -16.13 25.99 19.27
C ASN A 463 -14.85 25.17 18.99
N VAL A 464 -14.68 24.06 19.72
CA VAL A 464 -13.57 23.14 19.46
C VAL A 464 -13.83 22.45 18.13
N THR A 465 -12.88 22.56 17.22
CA THR A 465 -12.90 21.98 15.88
C THR A 465 -11.55 21.35 15.60
N VAL A 466 -11.43 20.63 14.48
CA VAL A 466 -10.13 20.12 14.00
C VAL A 466 -9.09 21.21 13.75
N ASN A 467 -9.50 22.48 13.55
CA ASN A 467 -8.58 23.59 13.21
C ASN A 467 -8.22 24.48 14.41
N GLY A 468 -8.90 24.33 15.54
CA GLY A 468 -8.72 25.24 16.67
C GLY A 468 -9.93 25.31 17.59
N PHE A 469 -9.85 26.22 18.56
CA PHE A 469 -10.87 26.45 19.58
C PHE A 469 -10.91 27.90 20.04
N ASP A 470 -12.00 28.29 20.70
CA ASP A 470 -12.15 29.60 21.33
C ASP A 470 -12.02 29.47 22.85
N ILE A 471 -11.23 30.35 23.49
CA ILE A 471 -11.05 30.37 24.94
C ILE A 471 -11.09 31.80 25.51
N THR A 472 -11.65 31.96 26.70
CA THR A 472 -11.65 33.25 27.41
C THR A 472 -11.61 33.08 28.92
N GLN A 473 -11.31 34.18 29.62
CA GLN A 473 -11.23 34.27 31.07
C GLN A 473 -12.33 35.14 31.67
N VAL A 474 -12.80 34.73 32.84
CA VAL A 474 -14.06 35.23 33.38
C VAL A 474 -13.90 35.46 34.86
N GLU A 475 -14.32 36.65 35.27
CA GLU A 475 -14.32 37.07 36.64
C GLU A 475 -15.74 37.38 37.11
N SER A 476 -16.10 36.80 38.25
CA SER A 476 -17.41 37.05 38.86
C SER A 476 -17.49 38.47 39.40
N ARG A 477 -18.66 39.09 39.31
CA ARG A 477 -18.97 40.40 39.91
C ARG A 477 -18.58 40.48 41.39
N VAL A 478 -18.05 41.62 41.83
CA VAL A 478 -17.64 41.86 43.23
C VAL A 478 -18.82 41.79 44.21
N ASN A 479 -20.01 42.23 43.78
CA ASN A 479 -21.25 42.12 44.56
C ASN A 479 -22.51 42.13 43.66
N ARG A 480 -23.69 41.89 44.27
CA ARG A 480 -24.99 41.83 43.57
C ARG A 480 -25.41 43.15 42.91
N GLN A 481 -24.78 44.27 43.29
CA GLN A 481 -25.09 45.61 42.82
C GLN A 481 -24.20 46.05 41.65
N SER A 482 -23.09 45.36 41.36
CA SER A 482 -22.26 45.63 40.17
C SER A 482 -23.01 45.13 38.92
N PRO A 483 -23.31 46.00 37.93
CA PRO A 483 -24.18 45.66 36.81
C PRO A 483 -23.49 44.82 35.72
N VAL A 484 -22.15 44.75 35.72
CA VAL A 484 -21.33 44.06 34.71
C VAL A 484 -20.27 43.18 35.38
N PRO A 485 -19.82 42.09 34.72
CA PRO A 485 -18.61 41.35 35.12
C PRO A 485 -17.40 42.27 35.12
N GLU A 486 -16.44 42.07 36.04
CA GLU A 486 -15.26 42.92 36.15
C GLU A 486 -14.23 42.65 35.03
N GLY A 487 -14.24 41.43 34.47
CA GLY A 487 -13.19 40.98 33.56
C GLY A 487 -11.84 40.84 34.26
N ASN A 488 -10.79 40.46 33.53
CA ASN A 488 -9.46 40.26 34.10
C ASN A 488 -8.38 40.74 33.11
N PRO A 489 -7.24 41.30 33.57
CA PRO A 489 -6.09 41.61 32.70
C PRO A 489 -5.60 40.37 31.95
N ARG A 490 -4.91 40.56 30.82
CA ARG A 490 -4.39 39.45 30.00
C ARG A 490 -3.66 38.42 30.87
N GLN A 491 -4.07 37.16 30.78
CA GLN A 491 -3.36 36.02 31.36
C GLN A 491 -2.75 35.17 30.26
N THR A 492 -1.59 34.60 30.53
CA THR A 492 -0.98 33.59 29.66
C THR A 492 -1.22 32.23 30.26
N ILE A 493 -1.93 31.38 29.53
CA ILE A 493 -2.34 30.05 29.97
C ILE A 493 -1.72 28.97 29.10
N ASP A 494 -1.48 27.81 29.69
CA ASP A 494 -1.13 26.58 28.97
C ASP A 494 -2.43 25.83 28.59
N PHE A 495 -2.41 25.17 27.44
CA PHE A 495 -3.48 24.29 26.98
C PHE A 495 -2.92 22.97 26.46
N LEU A 496 -3.74 21.92 26.55
CA LEU A 496 -3.54 20.63 25.92
C LEU A 496 -4.79 20.29 25.10
N ALA A 497 -4.64 20.20 23.78
CA ALA A 497 -5.63 19.60 22.89
C ALA A 497 -5.17 18.17 22.59
N ILE A 498 -6.05 17.19 22.72
CA ILE A 498 -5.71 15.78 22.55
C ILE A 498 -6.95 15.01 22.07
N VAL A 499 -6.76 14.03 21.19
CA VAL A 499 -7.85 13.15 20.77
C VAL A 499 -8.32 12.29 21.95
N GLU A 500 -9.60 11.89 21.95
CA GLU A 500 -10.10 10.96 22.97
C GLU A 500 -9.49 9.58 22.79
N GLY A 501 -9.16 8.90 23.89
CA GLY A 501 -8.51 7.60 23.81
C GLY A 501 -7.93 7.14 25.15
N ASP A 502 -7.49 5.88 25.15
CA ASP A 502 -6.71 5.27 26.21
C ASP A 502 -5.28 5.11 25.72
N TYR A 503 -4.34 5.71 26.44
CA TYR A 503 -2.94 5.82 26.05
C TYR A 503 -2.04 5.14 27.08
N ASP A 504 -1.13 4.31 26.60
CA ASP A 504 0.02 3.85 27.36
C ASP A 504 1.17 4.84 27.15
N LEU A 505 1.75 5.33 28.24
CA LEU A 505 2.80 6.34 28.26
C LEU A 505 4.12 5.72 28.71
N ASP A 506 5.22 6.36 28.32
CA ASP A 506 6.57 5.99 28.74
C ASP A 506 6.67 5.77 30.26
N GLY A 507 7.41 4.73 30.64
CA GLY A 507 7.57 4.34 32.03
C GLY A 507 6.37 3.59 32.63
N GLY A 508 5.43 3.12 31.80
CA GLY A 508 4.26 2.34 32.22
C GLY A 508 3.15 3.17 32.84
N ALA A 509 3.17 4.49 32.63
CA ALA A 509 2.06 5.36 32.97
C ALA A 509 0.91 5.14 31.97
N LYS A 510 -0.32 5.48 32.38
CA LYS A 510 -1.53 5.34 31.56
C LYS A 510 -2.31 6.65 31.61
N MET A 511 -3.05 6.97 30.55
CA MET A 511 -3.92 8.13 30.47
C MET A 511 -5.21 7.77 29.74
N ARG A 512 -6.37 8.13 30.30
CA ARG A 512 -7.66 8.12 29.59
C ARG A 512 -8.10 9.54 29.32
N VAL A 513 -8.48 9.81 28.09
CA VAL A 513 -9.06 11.07 27.63
C VAL A 513 -10.50 10.78 27.17
N SER A 514 -11.48 11.39 27.84
CA SER A 514 -12.89 11.18 27.51
C SER A 514 -13.79 12.35 27.90
N THR A 515 -14.97 12.39 27.27
CA THR A 515 -16.03 13.37 27.49
C THR A 515 -17.18 12.75 28.27
N LEU A 516 -17.78 13.55 29.16
CA LEU A 516 -19.00 13.22 29.87
C LEU A 516 -20.05 14.31 29.64
N GLU A 517 -21.16 13.97 28.97
CA GLU A 517 -22.33 14.83 28.95
C GLU A 517 -23.11 14.70 30.26
N THR A 518 -23.36 15.83 30.93
CA THR A 518 -24.10 15.84 32.20
C THR A 518 -25.15 16.94 32.26
N LYS A 519 -26.32 16.59 32.81
CA LYS A 519 -27.36 17.54 33.25
C LYS A 519 -27.44 17.63 34.77
N THR A 520 -26.57 16.89 35.46
CA THR A 520 -26.52 16.78 36.91
C THR A 520 -25.79 18.01 37.46
N PHE A 521 -26.34 18.65 38.50
CA PHE A 521 -25.72 19.84 39.09
C PHE A 521 -25.82 19.86 40.61
N GLN A 522 -24.98 20.68 41.23
CA GLN A 522 -25.07 21.04 42.65
C GLN A 522 -25.23 22.55 42.80
N GLY A 523 -26.19 22.99 43.61
CA GLY A 523 -26.35 24.41 43.90
C GLY A 523 -27.61 24.72 44.73
N ARG A 524 -27.56 25.76 45.56
CA ARG A 524 -28.64 26.06 46.53
C ARG A 524 -29.91 26.58 45.88
N GLN A 525 -29.81 27.40 44.83
CA GLN A 525 -30.93 28.16 44.24
C GLN A 525 -31.46 27.62 42.91
N PHE A 526 -31.03 26.43 42.49
CA PHE A 526 -31.55 25.79 41.28
C PHE A 526 -32.75 24.89 41.60
N SER A 527 -33.92 25.13 41.01
CA SER A 527 -35.10 24.28 41.14
C SER A 527 -35.02 23.08 40.19
N GLY A 528 -35.27 21.85 40.65
CA GLY A 528 -35.39 20.68 39.77
C GLY A 528 -34.92 19.35 40.37
N ASN A 529 -35.25 18.26 39.68
CA ASN A 529 -34.95 16.86 40.07
C ASN A 529 -33.54 16.39 39.64
N SER A 530 -32.74 17.24 38.98
CA SER A 530 -31.41 16.88 38.43
C SER A 530 -30.25 17.20 39.38
N ARG A 531 -30.51 17.28 40.69
CA ARG A 531 -29.45 17.45 41.69
C ARG A 531 -28.83 16.09 42.00
N GLY A 532 -27.51 15.97 41.86
CA GLY A 532 -26.83 14.69 42.05
C GLY A 532 -25.32 14.78 41.82
N TRP A 533 -24.72 13.62 41.56
CA TRP A 533 -23.33 13.45 41.12
C TRP A 533 -23.30 12.38 40.04
N ASP A 534 -22.43 12.55 39.05
CA ASP A 534 -22.09 11.49 38.11
C ASP A 534 -20.77 10.85 38.54
N THR A 535 -20.65 9.54 38.31
CA THR A 535 -19.46 8.76 38.67
C THR A 535 -18.62 8.51 37.43
N ILE A 536 -17.35 8.93 37.48
CA ILE A 536 -16.33 8.53 36.50
C ILE A 536 -15.64 7.28 37.05
N SER A 537 -15.86 6.12 36.42
CA SER A 537 -15.21 4.86 36.79
C SER A 537 -13.89 4.71 36.03
N THR A 538 -12.87 4.24 36.72
CA THR A 538 -11.55 3.90 36.15
C THR A 538 -11.17 2.44 36.40
N ALA A 539 -12.15 1.61 36.80
CA ALA A 539 -11.90 0.23 37.22
C ALA A 539 -11.46 -0.70 36.07
N ASP A 540 -11.89 -0.39 34.85
CA ASP A 540 -11.58 -1.10 33.61
C ASP A 540 -10.16 -0.83 33.09
N LEU A 541 -9.53 0.26 33.54
CA LEU A 541 -8.25 0.74 33.02
C LEU A 541 -7.01 0.10 33.65
N GLY A 542 -7.18 -0.65 34.73
CA GLY A 542 -6.07 -1.34 35.38
C GLY A 542 -4.97 -0.41 35.91
N PHE A 543 -5.29 0.84 36.27
CA PHE A 543 -4.30 1.73 36.89
C PHE A 543 -3.71 1.12 38.17
N SER A 544 -2.38 1.10 38.27
CA SER A 544 -1.66 0.59 39.44
C SER A 544 -1.78 1.50 40.67
N GLN A 545 -2.24 2.74 40.48
CA GLN A 545 -2.44 3.77 41.49
C GLN A 545 -3.66 4.64 41.12
N SER A 546 -4.20 5.38 42.09
CA SER A 546 -5.30 6.32 41.81
C SER A 546 -4.84 7.40 40.81
N PRO A 547 -5.56 7.60 39.68
CA PRO A 547 -5.17 8.60 38.69
C PRO A 547 -5.44 10.03 39.17
N ALA A 548 -4.65 10.98 38.69
CA ALA A 548 -4.98 12.40 38.77
C ALA A 548 -6.06 12.73 37.73
N ILE A 549 -7.01 13.58 38.08
CA ILE A 549 -8.11 13.97 37.18
C ILE A 549 -7.96 15.45 36.84
N ILE A 550 -7.91 15.75 35.54
CA ILE A 550 -8.06 17.08 34.99
C ILE A 550 -9.39 17.12 34.25
N SER A 551 -10.18 18.17 34.45
CA SER A 551 -11.46 18.35 33.77
C SER A 551 -11.63 19.78 33.28
N SER A 552 -12.35 19.94 32.18
CA SER A 552 -12.66 21.24 31.58
C SER A 552 -14.04 21.19 30.95
N ILE A 553 -14.80 22.29 31.08
CA ILE A 553 -16.09 22.44 30.42
C ILE A 553 -15.84 23.13 29.08
N GLN A 554 -16.14 22.43 27.99
CA GLN A 554 -15.83 22.88 26.62
C GLN A 554 -17.06 23.26 25.79
N THR A 555 -18.22 23.29 26.43
CA THR A 555 -19.46 23.80 25.84
C THR A 555 -20.01 24.91 26.72
N MET A 556 -20.86 25.76 26.13
CA MET A 556 -21.61 26.78 26.87
C MET A 556 -23.11 26.47 26.89
N ASN A 557 -23.47 25.18 26.77
CA ASN A 557 -24.87 24.74 26.68
C ASN A 557 -25.68 25.08 27.94
N ASN A 558 -25.01 25.23 29.09
CA ASN A 558 -25.59 25.64 30.36
C ASN A 558 -25.63 27.17 30.56
N GLU A 559 -25.16 27.96 29.60
CA GLU A 559 -25.12 29.43 29.64
C GLU A 559 -26.03 30.01 28.53
N PRO A 560 -27.37 29.91 28.67
CA PRO A 560 -28.35 30.22 27.61
C PRO A 560 -28.47 31.72 27.27
N ASN A 561 -27.66 32.59 27.90
CA ASN A 561 -27.74 34.05 27.81
C ASN A 561 -26.40 34.68 27.38
N ASN A 562 -25.66 33.98 26.52
CA ASN A 562 -24.34 34.37 26.00
C ASN A 562 -24.34 35.51 24.97
N ASN A 563 -25.50 36.16 24.75
CA ASN A 563 -25.71 37.32 23.88
C ASN A 563 -26.36 38.50 24.64
N HIS A 564 -26.38 38.45 25.97
CA HIS A 564 -27.03 39.47 26.80
C HIS A 564 -25.97 40.42 27.34
N SER A 565 -26.06 41.71 27.06
CA SER A 565 -25.09 42.76 27.43
C SER A 565 -24.77 42.90 28.93
N SER A 566 -25.47 42.16 29.79
CA SER A 566 -25.22 42.07 31.24
C SER A 566 -24.80 40.68 31.71
N GLY A 567 -24.61 39.71 30.81
CA GLY A 567 -24.06 38.40 31.13
C GLY A 567 -22.55 38.46 31.40
N PRO A 568 -21.95 37.40 31.99
CA PRO A 568 -20.50 37.21 32.02
C PRO A 568 -19.84 37.21 30.63
N PHE A 569 -20.64 36.98 29.58
CA PHE A 569 -20.26 37.01 28.18
C PHE A 569 -21.38 37.75 27.42
N PRO A 570 -21.24 39.07 27.20
CA PRO A 570 -22.19 39.86 26.44
C PRO A 570 -22.17 39.58 24.94
#